data_AF-A0A399ZXZ4-F1
#
_entry.id   AF-A0A399ZXZ4-F1
#
_cell.length_a   1.000
_cell.length_b   1.000
_cell.length_c   1.000
_cell.angle_alpha   90.00
_cell.angle_beta   90.00
_cell.angle_gamma   90.00
#
_symmetry.space_group_name_H-M   'P 1'
#
loop_
_entity.id
_entity.type
_entity.pdbx_description
1 polymer ?
#
loop_
_entity_poly.entity_id
_entity_poly.type
_entity_poly.pdbx_seq_one_letter_code
_entity_poly.pdbx_strand_id
1 'polypeptide(L)'
;MQNSPTPNGQPQAQFSVIQAWTPDTPGKHIITVKATNSQLTTGEASIAVNVVESNLAPTATLVVQTAVIPTATRLIPTATPPISATPTEPATCTLAATFVSDVTIPDGTTIAPGGSFVKTWAIQNSGTCTWGGGYNVIFVDGNPLGASSPQPIPAANPGDTINISVNMTAPTAPGNYTSVWQLQASNGIPFGARFDAVITVPGAPTAPPPPPPQPTNPPPPQPPAGCNGTPQFTSFIANPLTISPGQTSTLSWGLVQNASSVFMQSPSGTQPVGTPGSLQVQPSQTTTYTLIAYCNNVSTQLQITVNVQGGGGGCTGTPIFNGFFANPQNISAGKQTTLNWGLVQNASSVFLQLPNRTEGVASPGSRTVTPNATTTYTLVAYCGNTKASISTTVNVQGGCSGTPKFNGFTANPSTIQKGQSSTLNWGIVTNASSVILQTPNGNSGVATPGNIVVSPNGTTTYTLIAYCNNTSSKLTATVKVNTPAPTPTPTPAQQTRIQNVSVERLERGKWRVTVQYFWNGESRPARIESVGSGDNNLPTTQTASTDIIAGFVKFVVQNLQATGNGRTVNITACIVGRGDTELACKTVPAP
;
A
#
# COMPACT_ATOMS: atom_id res chain seq x y z
N MET A 1 -10.12 15.02 3.77
CA MET A 1 -10.87 14.01 4.55
C MET A 1 -11.29 12.92 3.59
N GLN A 2 -10.62 11.76 3.61
CA GLN A 2 -11.14 10.56 2.95
C GLN A 2 -11.77 9.71 4.05
N ASN A 3 -13.09 9.67 4.07
CA ASN A 3 -13.82 8.68 4.85
C ASN A 3 -13.71 7.35 4.11
N SER A 4 -13.14 6.33 4.76
CA SER A 4 -13.52 4.93 4.53
C SER A 4 -15.05 4.80 4.70
N PRO A 5 -15.72 3.75 4.17
CA PRO A 5 -17.14 3.80 3.89
C PRO A 5 -17.93 4.24 5.12
N THR A 6 -18.85 5.18 4.91
CA THR A 6 -19.87 5.56 5.89
C THR A 6 -20.42 4.29 6.57
N PRO A 7 -20.56 4.27 7.91
CA PRO A 7 -21.07 3.10 8.63
C PRO A 7 -22.41 2.68 8.01
N ASN A 8 -22.46 1.48 7.43
CA ASN A 8 -23.62 0.94 6.72
C ASN A 8 -24.70 0.40 7.68
N GLY A 9 -24.82 0.97 8.88
CA GLY A 9 -25.76 0.52 9.91
C GLY A 9 -25.49 -0.89 10.47
N GLN A 10 -24.39 -1.53 10.08
CA GLN A 10 -23.96 -2.83 10.61
C GLN A 10 -22.85 -2.64 11.65
N PRO A 11 -22.75 -3.49 12.69
CA PRO A 11 -21.64 -3.44 13.65
C PRO A 11 -20.31 -3.68 12.92
N GLN A 12 -19.38 -2.73 13.02
CA GLN A 12 -18.03 -2.84 12.47
C GLN A 12 -17.03 -2.99 13.61
N ALA A 13 -16.20 -4.03 13.58
CA ALA A 13 -15.21 -4.29 14.62
C ALA A 13 -14.00 -3.33 14.56
N GLN A 14 -13.73 -2.75 13.39
CA GLN A 14 -12.61 -1.83 13.14
C GLN A 14 -12.97 -0.83 12.03
N PHE A 15 -12.47 0.40 12.14
CA PHE A 15 -12.56 1.43 11.10
C PHE A 15 -11.28 2.28 11.09
N SER A 16 -10.94 2.88 9.95
CA SER A 16 -9.75 3.71 9.78
C SER A 16 -10.14 5.14 9.41
N VAL A 17 -9.53 6.13 10.08
CA VAL A 17 -9.69 7.56 9.80
C VAL A 17 -8.34 8.14 9.40
N ILE A 18 -8.28 8.84 8.26
CA ILE A 18 -7.07 9.52 7.80
C ILE A 18 -7.33 11.03 7.83
N GLN A 19 -6.62 11.73 8.71
CA GLN A 19 -6.70 13.18 8.85
C GLN A 19 -5.30 13.81 8.82
N ALA A 20 -5.14 14.85 8.00
CA ALA A 20 -3.95 15.68 8.00
C ALA A 20 -4.08 16.73 9.12
N TRP A 21 -3.02 16.88 9.90
CA TRP A 21 -2.92 17.86 10.98
C TRP A 21 -1.51 18.46 10.96
N THR A 22 -1.41 19.76 11.25
CA THR A 22 -0.15 20.49 11.35
C THR A 22 -0.06 21.10 12.75
N PRO A 23 1.00 20.83 13.52
CA PRO A 23 1.17 21.41 14.86
C PRO A 23 1.53 22.90 14.80
N ASP A 24 0.84 23.71 15.60
CA ASP A 24 1.13 25.15 15.72
C ASP A 24 2.33 25.43 16.64
N THR A 25 2.70 24.48 17.51
CA THR A 25 3.84 24.59 18.42
C THR A 25 4.63 23.27 18.51
N PRO A 26 5.96 23.33 18.75
CA PRO A 26 6.73 22.18 19.18
C PRO A 26 6.19 21.63 20.52
N GLY A 27 6.31 20.33 20.75
CA GLY A 27 5.90 19.66 21.99
C GLY A 27 5.20 18.32 21.77
N LYS A 28 4.80 17.69 22.89
CA LYS A 28 3.99 16.47 22.87
C LYS A 28 2.53 16.84 22.63
N HIS A 29 1.97 16.34 21.54
CA HIS A 29 0.56 16.47 21.19
C HIS A 29 -0.14 15.12 21.31
N ILE A 30 -1.35 15.11 21.88
CA ILE A 30 -2.15 13.90 22.00
C ILE A 30 -3.33 14.02 21.03
N ILE A 31 -3.36 13.14 20.05
CA ILE A 31 -4.45 13.04 19.10
C ILE A 31 -5.41 11.98 19.65
N THR A 32 -6.66 12.37 19.88
CA THR A 32 -7.70 11.48 20.41
C THR A 32 -8.81 11.33 19.38
N VAL A 33 -9.12 10.09 19.04
CA VAL A 33 -10.28 9.72 18.22
C VAL A 33 -11.41 9.34 19.16
N LYS A 34 -12.57 9.98 18.98
CA LYS A 34 -13.81 9.64 19.70
C LYS A 34 -14.82 9.07 18.73
N ALA A 35 -15.34 7.88 19.02
CA ALA A 35 -16.40 7.26 18.25
C ALA A 35 -17.67 7.22 19.11
N THR A 36 -18.77 7.77 18.61
CA THR A 36 -20.05 7.79 19.32
C THR A 36 -21.09 6.97 18.56
N ASN A 37 -21.76 6.04 19.23
CA ASN A 37 -22.80 5.22 18.62
C ASN A 37 -24.16 5.94 18.59
N SER A 38 -25.16 5.32 17.97
CA SER A 38 -26.54 5.84 17.88
C SER A 38 -27.25 5.99 19.23
N GLN A 39 -26.71 5.40 20.30
CA GLN A 39 -27.19 5.54 21.67
C GLN A 39 -26.38 6.57 22.48
N LEU A 40 -25.59 7.42 21.81
CA LEU A 40 -24.73 8.46 22.42
C LEU A 40 -23.63 7.92 23.35
N THR A 41 -23.29 6.63 23.23
CA THR A 41 -22.18 6.04 23.97
C THR A 41 -20.88 6.26 23.21
N THR A 42 -19.85 6.78 23.88
CA THR A 42 -18.58 7.16 23.26
C THR A 42 -17.43 6.24 23.70
N GLY A 43 -16.65 5.75 22.73
CA GLY A 43 -15.34 5.11 22.95
C GLY A 43 -14.21 6.02 22.46
N GLU A 44 -13.06 5.99 23.15
CA GLU A 44 -11.91 6.84 22.82
C GLU A 44 -10.63 6.03 22.60
N ALA A 45 -9.80 6.46 21.66
CA ALA A 45 -8.45 5.95 21.44
C ALA A 45 -7.50 7.11 21.15
N SER A 46 -6.31 7.11 21.76
CA SER A 46 -5.37 8.22 21.63
C SER A 46 -3.97 7.76 21.20
N ILE A 47 -3.30 8.61 20.42
CA ILE A 47 -1.88 8.47 20.08
C ILE A 47 -1.13 9.73 20.52
N ALA A 48 0.12 9.57 20.97
CA ALA A 48 0.98 10.70 21.32
C ALA A 48 2.00 10.95 20.20
N VAL A 49 2.07 12.19 19.74
CA VAL A 49 2.99 12.66 18.70
C VAL A 49 3.90 13.73 19.30
N ASN A 50 5.21 13.50 19.31
CA ASN A 50 6.18 14.50 19.74
C ASN A 50 6.69 15.28 18.54
N VAL A 51 6.43 16.59 18.53
CA VAL A 51 6.85 17.52 17.49
C VAL A 51 8.06 18.30 18.01
N VAL A 52 9.17 18.28 17.28
CA VAL A 52 10.40 18.99 17.65
C VAL A 52 10.55 20.27 16.84
N GLU A 53 11.10 21.31 17.46
CA GLU A 53 11.40 22.59 16.79
C GLU A 53 12.58 22.40 15.82
N SER A 54 12.46 22.88 14.58
CA SER A 54 13.56 22.83 13.62
C SER A 54 14.56 23.95 13.94
N ASN A 55 15.58 23.65 14.74
CA ASN A 55 16.67 24.59 14.97
C ASN A 55 17.54 24.69 13.71
N LEU A 56 17.47 25.82 13.00
CA LEU A 56 18.38 26.17 11.90
C LEU A 56 19.61 26.88 12.48
N ALA A 57 20.69 26.15 12.74
CA ALA A 57 22.09 26.56 12.53
C ALA A 57 23.09 25.50 13.05
N PRO A 58 24.10 25.11 12.26
CA PRO A 58 25.36 24.62 12.82
C PRO A 58 26.41 25.74 12.78
N THR A 59 26.79 26.27 13.96
CA THR A 59 28.09 26.93 14.13
C THR A 59 29.10 25.83 14.43
N ALA A 60 30.07 25.62 13.52
CA ALA A 60 31.20 24.74 13.76
C ALA A 60 32.14 25.40 14.78
N THR A 61 32.50 24.67 15.84
CA THR A 61 33.64 25.03 16.70
C THR A 61 34.61 23.85 16.71
N LEU A 62 35.77 24.06 16.09
CA LEU A 62 36.93 23.19 16.18
C LEU A 62 37.51 23.32 17.59
N VAL A 63 37.62 22.20 18.30
CA VAL A 63 38.44 22.11 19.51
C VAL A 63 39.49 21.03 19.28
N VAL A 64 40.74 21.47 19.16
CA VAL A 64 41.93 20.64 19.24
C VAL A 64 42.24 20.44 20.73
N GLN A 65 42.29 19.20 21.19
CA GLN A 65 42.94 18.85 22.45
C GLN A 65 43.87 17.66 22.26
N THR A 66 45.09 17.84 22.74
CA THR A 66 46.20 16.89 22.78
C THR A 66 46.03 15.83 23.87
N ALA A 67 46.73 14.72 23.65
CA ALA A 67 46.60 13.42 24.29
C ALA A 67 46.80 13.36 25.82
N VAL A 68 46.15 12.37 26.42
CA VAL A 68 46.66 11.65 27.60
C VAL A 68 46.51 10.14 27.39
N ILE A 69 47.60 9.44 27.66
CA ILE A 69 47.73 7.98 27.63
C ILE A 69 47.05 7.42 28.90
N PRO A 70 46.30 6.31 28.78
CA PRO A 70 46.44 5.27 29.77
C PRO A 70 46.85 3.93 29.16
N THR A 71 47.76 3.33 29.90
CA THR A 71 48.48 2.08 29.74
C THR A 71 47.60 0.85 29.50
N ALA A 72 48.14 0.02 28.61
CA ALA A 72 47.81 -1.36 28.25
C ALA A 72 46.88 -2.17 29.17
N THR A 73 45.96 -2.94 28.57
CA THR A 73 46.04 -4.40 28.72
C THR A 73 45.32 -5.19 27.60
N ARG A 74 46.08 -6.16 27.09
CA ARG A 74 45.68 -7.47 26.51
C ARG A 74 44.99 -7.53 25.15
N LEU A 75 45.87 -7.66 24.15
CA LEU A 75 45.75 -8.48 22.95
C LEU A 75 45.31 -9.91 23.31
N ILE A 76 44.34 -10.52 22.63
CA ILE A 76 44.44 -11.87 22.02
C ILE A 76 43.29 -12.06 20.97
N PRO A 77 43.31 -13.07 20.09
CA PRO A 77 43.35 -12.88 18.65
C PRO A 77 42.09 -13.38 17.93
N THR A 78 42.03 -13.04 16.65
CA THR A 78 41.44 -13.79 15.53
C THR A 78 40.87 -15.17 15.88
N ALA A 79 39.55 -15.32 15.81
CA ALA A 79 38.88 -16.61 15.74
C ALA A 79 38.20 -16.76 14.38
N THR A 80 38.89 -17.51 13.54
CA THR A 80 38.48 -18.27 12.36
C THR A 80 37.08 -18.90 12.53
N PRO A 81 36.28 -18.96 11.46
CA PRO A 81 34.85 -19.27 11.51
C PRO A 81 34.55 -20.64 12.12
N PRO A 82 33.49 -20.80 12.93
CA PRO A 82 33.13 -22.11 13.43
C PRO A 82 32.54 -22.95 12.29
N ILE A 83 33.22 -24.05 12.04
CA ILE A 83 32.81 -25.12 11.13
C ILE A 83 31.72 -25.92 11.82
N SER A 84 30.58 -25.98 11.13
CA SER A 84 29.68 -27.13 10.99
C SER A 84 29.22 -27.85 12.25
N ALA A 85 28.02 -27.48 12.72
CA ALA A 85 27.12 -28.46 13.30
C ALA A 85 26.64 -29.39 12.19
N THR A 86 26.90 -30.69 12.32
CA THR A 86 26.50 -31.73 11.37
C THR A 86 25.00 -32.00 11.53
N PRO A 87 24.25 -32.18 10.43
CA PRO A 87 22.94 -31.58 10.24
C PRO A 87 21.83 -32.39 10.89
N THR A 88 20.99 -31.71 11.65
CA THR A 88 19.58 -32.09 11.69
C THR A 88 19.00 -31.69 10.34
N GLU A 89 18.37 -32.64 9.66
CA GLU A 89 17.69 -32.49 8.38
C GLU A 89 17.05 -31.09 8.24
N PRO A 90 17.29 -30.34 7.15
CA PRO A 90 16.87 -28.96 7.05
C PRO A 90 15.36 -28.90 7.25
N ALA A 91 14.91 -28.14 8.25
CA ALA A 91 13.52 -27.72 8.31
C ALA A 91 13.26 -26.93 7.03
N THR A 92 12.78 -27.63 6.01
CA THR A 92 12.40 -27.03 4.74
C THR A 92 11.30 -26.05 5.05
N CYS A 93 11.55 -24.77 4.79
CA CYS A 93 10.48 -23.79 4.93
C CYS A 93 9.41 -24.13 3.88
N THR A 94 8.14 -24.04 4.26
CA THR A 94 7.02 -24.36 3.39
C THR A 94 6.60 -23.09 2.68
N LEU A 95 6.61 -23.12 1.35
CA LEU A 95 6.10 -22.04 0.51
C LEU A 95 4.58 -22.16 0.37
N ALA A 96 3.84 -21.20 0.92
CA ALA A 96 2.40 -21.12 0.75
C ALA A 96 1.96 -19.66 0.66
N ALA A 97 0.97 -19.40 -0.19
CA ALA A 97 0.36 -18.09 -0.37
C ALA A 97 -1.15 -18.25 -0.49
N THR A 98 -1.89 -17.38 0.17
CA THR A 98 -3.36 -17.37 0.17
C THR A 98 -3.85 -16.06 -0.44
N PHE A 99 -4.74 -16.16 -1.42
CA PHE A 99 -5.47 -15.00 -1.93
C PHE A 99 -6.43 -14.48 -0.85
N VAL A 100 -6.35 -13.18 -0.55
CA VAL A 100 -7.22 -12.53 0.45
C VAL A 100 -8.39 -11.84 -0.24
N SER A 101 -8.11 -10.94 -1.19
CA SER A 101 -9.14 -10.21 -1.92
C SER A 101 -8.58 -9.48 -3.14
N ASP A 102 -9.46 -9.12 -4.06
CA ASP A 102 -9.19 -8.07 -5.03
C ASP A 102 -9.13 -6.72 -4.32
N VAL A 103 -8.05 -5.96 -4.55
CA VAL A 103 -7.94 -4.56 -4.12
C VAL A 103 -8.41 -3.67 -5.27
N THR A 104 -7.93 -3.93 -6.48
CA THR A 104 -8.42 -3.32 -7.73
C THR A 104 -8.14 -4.26 -8.90
N ILE A 105 -8.77 -4.12 -10.05
CA ILE A 105 -10.19 -3.83 -10.20
C ILE A 105 -10.99 -5.10 -9.81
N PRO A 106 -12.22 -4.97 -9.29
CA PRO A 106 -13.07 -6.13 -9.01
C PRO A 106 -13.32 -6.97 -10.26
N ASP A 107 -13.61 -8.25 -10.07
CA ASP A 107 -13.90 -9.15 -11.19
C ASP A 107 -15.17 -8.77 -11.95
N GLY A 108 -15.14 -8.94 -13.28
CA GLY A 108 -16.22 -8.58 -14.19
C GLY A 108 -16.28 -7.09 -14.54
N THR A 109 -15.29 -6.29 -14.10
CA THR A 109 -15.23 -4.87 -14.46
C THR A 109 -15.16 -4.69 -15.99
N THR A 110 -16.02 -3.82 -16.53
CA THR A 110 -16.03 -3.52 -17.96
C THR A 110 -14.96 -2.50 -18.30
N ILE A 111 -14.02 -2.86 -19.17
CA ILE A 111 -12.92 -1.99 -19.62
C ILE A 111 -13.05 -1.77 -21.13
N ALA A 112 -12.93 -0.52 -21.57
CA ALA A 112 -13.01 -0.18 -22.99
C ALA A 112 -11.93 -0.93 -23.81
N PRO A 113 -12.21 -1.28 -25.09
CA PRO A 113 -11.22 -1.90 -25.97
C PRO A 113 -9.89 -1.13 -25.99
N GLY A 114 -8.78 -1.79 -25.69
CA GLY A 114 -7.44 -1.17 -25.62
C GLY A 114 -7.17 -0.31 -24.37
N GLY A 115 -8.10 -0.25 -23.41
CA GLY A 115 -7.94 0.52 -22.17
C GLY A 115 -6.91 -0.10 -21.24
N SER A 116 -6.00 0.72 -20.70
CA SER A 116 -5.05 0.31 -19.66
C SER A 116 -5.66 0.42 -18.26
N PHE A 117 -5.30 -0.51 -17.38
CA PHE A 117 -5.72 -0.53 -15.98
C PHE A 117 -4.66 -1.21 -15.11
N VAL A 118 -4.76 -1.06 -13.79
CA VAL A 118 -3.89 -1.74 -12.82
C VAL A 118 -4.75 -2.73 -12.04
N LYS A 119 -4.36 -4.01 -12.04
CA LYS A 119 -4.96 -5.03 -11.17
C LYS A 119 -4.05 -5.21 -9.96
N THR A 120 -4.63 -5.07 -8.77
CA THR A 120 -3.98 -5.27 -7.47
C THR A 120 -4.71 -6.35 -6.68
N TRP A 121 -3.98 -7.36 -6.22
CA TRP A 121 -4.48 -8.39 -5.30
C TRP A 121 -3.83 -8.25 -3.92
N ALA A 122 -4.60 -8.47 -2.86
CA ALA A 122 -4.07 -8.68 -1.52
C ALA A 122 -3.75 -10.16 -1.33
N ILE A 123 -2.49 -10.49 -1.09
CA ILE A 123 -1.99 -11.86 -0.96
C ILE A 123 -1.29 -12.00 0.40
N GLN A 124 -1.66 -13.03 1.16
CA GLN A 124 -1.03 -13.35 2.44
C GLN A 124 0.04 -14.43 2.28
N ASN A 125 1.18 -14.24 2.94
CA ASN A 125 2.16 -15.30 3.14
C ASN A 125 1.68 -16.26 4.23
N SER A 126 1.04 -17.35 3.80
CA SER A 126 0.53 -18.42 4.68
C SER A 126 1.55 -19.54 4.92
N GLY A 127 2.78 -19.39 4.43
CA GLY A 127 3.87 -20.35 4.59
C GLY A 127 4.78 -20.04 5.78
N THR A 128 5.91 -20.75 5.84
CA THR A 128 6.96 -20.54 6.83
C THR A 128 8.24 -19.94 6.23
N CYS A 129 8.32 -19.82 4.90
CA CYS A 129 9.40 -19.09 4.22
C CYS A 129 9.13 -17.59 4.19
N THR A 130 10.16 -16.77 4.40
CA THR A 130 10.09 -15.34 4.08
C THR A 130 10.27 -15.13 2.58
N TRP A 131 9.40 -14.33 1.96
CA TRP A 131 9.54 -13.90 0.57
C TRP A 131 10.47 -12.69 0.49
N GLY A 132 11.37 -12.69 -0.48
CA GLY A 132 12.36 -11.62 -0.65
C GLY A 132 12.75 -11.43 -2.12
N GLY A 133 13.97 -10.94 -2.36
CA GLY A 133 14.46 -10.76 -3.73
C GLY A 133 14.43 -12.06 -4.54
N GLY A 134 13.94 -11.97 -5.78
CA GLY A 134 13.80 -13.11 -6.70
C GLY A 134 12.43 -13.78 -6.68
N TYR A 135 11.55 -13.44 -5.73
CA TYR A 135 10.16 -13.87 -5.78
C TYR A 135 9.37 -12.99 -6.75
N ASN A 136 8.53 -13.62 -7.57
CA ASN A 136 7.79 -12.95 -8.62
C ASN A 136 6.32 -13.35 -8.61
N VAL A 137 5.48 -12.53 -9.24
CA VAL A 137 4.17 -12.93 -9.73
C VAL A 137 4.31 -13.26 -11.21
N ILE A 138 3.77 -14.42 -11.62
CA ILE A 138 3.85 -14.93 -12.98
C ILE A 138 2.46 -15.17 -13.55
N PHE A 139 2.31 -14.85 -14.82
CA PHE A 139 1.16 -15.25 -15.61
C PHE A 139 1.26 -16.76 -15.89
N VAL A 140 0.18 -17.50 -15.62
CA VAL A 140 0.18 -18.97 -15.75
C VAL A 140 -0.91 -19.51 -16.68
N ASP A 141 -2.01 -18.79 -16.89
CA ASP A 141 -3.11 -19.25 -17.76
C ASP A 141 -4.05 -18.10 -18.20
N GLY A 142 -4.81 -18.31 -19.27
CA GLY A 142 -5.80 -17.36 -19.81
C GLY A 142 -5.21 -16.32 -20.78
N ASN A 143 -5.63 -15.06 -20.65
CA ASN A 143 -5.10 -13.95 -21.45
C ASN A 143 -4.17 -13.08 -20.59
N PRO A 144 -2.93 -12.77 -21.01
CA PRO A 144 -2.01 -11.95 -20.20
C PRO A 144 -2.41 -10.48 -20.10
N LEU A 145 -3.40 -10.03 -20.89
CA LEU A 145 -3.90 -8.65 -20.90
C LEU A 145 -2.76 -7.64 -21.07
N GLY A 146 -1.80 -7.92 -21.96
CA GLY A 146 -0.65 -7.04 -22.22
C GLY A 146 0.34 -6.88 -21.05
N ALA A 147 0.18 -7.63 -19.95
CA ALA A 147 1.09 -7.57 -18.82
C ALA A 147 2.43 -8.26 -19.12
N SER A 148 3.50 -7.72 -18.54
CA SER A 148 4.82 -8.37 -18.52
C SER A 148 4.86 -9.41 -17.41
N SER A 149 5.54 -10.54 -17.64
CA SER A 149 5.70 -11.62 -16.66
C SER A 149 7.07 -12.29 -16.86
N PRO A 150 7.86 -12.57 -15.80
CA PRO A 150 7.59 -12.35 -14.37
C PRO A 150 7.65 -10.87 -13.93
N GLN A 151 6.95 -10.52 -12.84
CA GLN A 151 7.11 -9.22 -12.16
C GLN A 151 7.50 -9.41 -10.69
N PRO A 152 8.41 -8.60 -10.13
CA PRO A 152 8.84 -8.74 -8.73
C PRO A 152 7.72 -8.38 -7.76
N ILE A 153 7.65 -9.09 -6.63
CA ILE A 153 6.68 -8.82 -5.56
C ILE A 153 7.34 -8.15 -4.35
N PRO A 154 6.58 -7.41 -3.50
CA PRO A 154 7.07 -6.96 -2.20
C PRO A 154 7.54 -8.13 -1.32
N ALA A 155 8.54 -7.88 -0.47
CA ALA A 155 8.96 -8.85 0.54
C ALA A 155 7.86 -9.06 1.60
N ALA A 156 7.72 -10.28 2.10
CA ALA A 156 6.69 -10.64 3.07
C ALA A 156 7.20 -11.74 4.02
N ASN A 157 7.13 -11.51 5.32
CA ASN A 157 7.38 -12.55 6.32
C ASN A 157 6.17 -13.48 6.45
N PRO A 158 6.34 -14.69 7.03
CA PRO A 158 5.20 -15.54 7.42
C PRO A 158 4.14 -14.75 8.18
N GLY A 159 2.90 -14.76 7.68
CA GLY A 159 1.74 -14.06 8.23
C GLY A 159 1.43 -12.70 7.58
N ASP A 160 2.40 -12.06 6.90
CA ASP A 160 2.20 -10.74 6.28
C ASP A 160 1.22 -10.80 5.11
N THR A 161 0.40 -9.74 4.94
CA THR A 161 -0.43 -9.54 3.74
C THR A 161 0.13 -8.38 2.93
N ILE A 162 0.39 -8.62 1.64
CA ILE A 162 0.98 -7.65 0.71
C ILE A 162 0.06 -7.40 -0.49
N ASN A 163 0.15 -6.19 -1.05
CA ASN A 163 -0.54 -5.84 -2.28
C ASN A 163 0.41 -6.04 -3.48
N ILE A 164 0.01 -6.88 -4.42
CA ILE A 164 0.74 -7.14 -5.67
C ILE A 164 -0.02 -6.47 -6.80
N SER A 165 0.62 -5.54 -7.52
CA SER A 165 -0.01 -4.76 -8.60
C SER A 165 0.64 -5.06 -9.95
N VAL A 166 -0.18 -5.29 -10.98
CA VAL A 166 0.24 -5.56 -12.35
C VAL A 166 -0.49 -4.61 -13.31
N ASN A 167 0.27 -3.95 -14.17
CA ASN A 167 -0.28 -3.11 -15.24
C ASN A 167 -0.79 -4.01 -16.37
N MET A 168 -2.05 -3.81 -16.76
CA MET A 168 -2.74 -4.59 -17.79
C MET A 168 -3.40 -3.66 -18.82
N THR A 169 -3.70 -4.20 -19.99
CA THR A 169 -4.37 -3.56 -21.12
C THR A 169 -5.43 -4.51 -21.66
N ALA A 170 -6.67 -4.03 -21.70
CA ALA A 170 -7.79 -4.77 -22.24
C ALA A 170 -7.60 -5.04 -23.75
N PRO A 171 -7.89 -6.26 -24.24
CA PRO A 171 -7.90 -6.57 -25.66
C PRO A 171 -8.83 -5.64 -26.45
N THR A 172 -8.58 -5.50 -27.74
CA THR A 172 -9.45 -4.72 -28.63
C THR A 172 -10.67 -5.51 -29.09
N ALA A 173 -10.60 -6.83 -29.06
CA ALA A 173 -11.73 -7.69 -29.36
C ALA A 173 -12.69 -7.72 -28.14
N PRO A 174 -14.01 -7.68 -28.38
CA PRO A 174 -14.98 -7.79 -27.31
C PRO A 174 -15.08 -9.21 -26.77
N GLY A 175 -15.35 -9.34 -25.48
CA GLY A 175 -15.45 -10.63 -24.81
C GLY A 175 -15.14 -10.55 -23.32
N ASN A 176 -15.30 -11.68 -22.66
CA ASN A 176 -14.86 -11.85 -21.27
C ASN A 176 -13.44 -12.42 -21.28
N TYR A 177 -12.56 -11.79 -20.54
CA TYR A 177 -11.16 -12.19 -20.43
C TYR A 177 -10.82 -12.48 -18.98
N THR A 178 -10.16 -13.63 -18.78
CA THR A 178 -9.59 -14.02 -17.50
C THR A 178 -8.08 -14.11 -17.66
N SER A 179 -7.34 -13.48 -16.75
CA SER A 179 -5.88 -13.56 -16.66
C SER A 179 -5.51 -14.23 -15.35
N VAL A 180 -4.90 -15.41 -15.38
CA VAL A 180 -4.60 -16.19 -14.17
C VAL A 180 -3.13 -16.07 -13.81
N TRP A 181 -2.87 -15.78 -12.54
CA TRP A 181 -1.56 -15.49 -11.98
C TRP A 181 -1.26 -16.41 -10.79
N GLN A 182 0.03 -16.63 -10.55
CA GLN A 182 0.53 -17.40 -9.42
C GLN A 182 1.87 -16.82 -8.95
N LEU A 183 2.23 -17.04 -7.69
CA LEU A 183 3.57 -16.66 -7.21
C LEU A 183 4.62 -17.67 -7.67
N GLN A 184 5.83 -17.18 -7.90
CA GLN A 184 7.00 -17.95 -8.26
C GLN A 184 8.11 -17.67 -7.24
N ALA A 185 8.71 -18.72 -6.70
CA ALA A 185 9.82 -18.60 -5.78
C ALA A 185 11.12 -18.22 -6.51
N SER A 186 12.16 -17.85 -5.76
CA SER A 186 13.45 -17.43 -6.32
C SER A 186 14.18 -18.50 -7.15
N ASN A 187 13.79 -19.77 -7.00
CA ASN A 187 14.28 -20.89 -7.81
C ASN A 187 13.45 -21.13 -9.09
N GLY A 188 12.47 -20.27 -9.38
CA GLY A 188 11.61 -20.38 -10.56
C GLY A 188 10.40 -21.30 -10.41
N ILE A 189 10.19 -21.93 -9.25
CA ILE A 189 9.07 -22.85 -9.03
C ILE A 189 7.81 -22.08 -8.59
N PRO A 190 6.66 -22.26 -9.27
CA PRO A 190 5.39 -21.69 -8.84
C PRO A 190 4.88 -22.27 -7.51
N PHE A 191 4.25 -21.44 -6.67
CA PHE A 191 3.69 -21.87 -5.38
C PHE A 191 2.45 -21.05 -4.99
N GLY A 192 1.69 -21.56 -4.01
CA GLY A 192 0.48 -20.91 -3.50
C GLY A 192 -0.73 -21.00 -4.42
N ALA A 193 -1.85 -20.42 -3.98
CA ALA A 193 -3.09 -20.40 -4.76
C ALA A 193 -2.94 -19.55 -6.04
N ARG A 194 -3.66 -19.94 -7.10
CA ARG A 194 -3.86 -19.09 -8.28
C ARG A 194 -4.88 -18.01 -7.96
N PHE A 195 -4.72 -16.85 -8.56
CA PHE A 195 -5.63 -15.71 -8.46
C PHE A 195 -5.73 -15.04 -9.82
N ASP A 196 -6.84 -14.37 -10.10
CA ASP A 196 -7.16 -13.96 -11.45
C ASP A 196 -7.63 -12.51 -11.58
N ALA A 197 -7.54 -12.00 -12.81
CA ALA A 197 -8.15 -10.76 -13.24
C ALA A 197 -9.24 -11.09 -14.25
N VAL A 198 -10.50 -10.83 -13.89
CA VAL A 198 -11.63 -10.97 -14.82
C VAL A 198 -12.09 -9.61 -15.30
N ILE A 199 -12.07 -9.39 -16.62
CA ILE A 199 -12.61 -8.18 -17.25
C ILE A 199 -13.59 -8.51 -18.37
N THR A 200 -14.49 -7.59 -18.66
CA THR A 200 -15.34 -7.63 -19.83
C THR A 200 -14.96 -6.49 -20.77
N VAL A 201 -14.65 -6.81 -22.03
CA VAL A 201 -14.47 -5.82 -23.09
C VAL A 201 -15.78 -5.72 -23.87
N PRO A 202 -16.44 -4.54 -23.88
CA PRO A 202 -17.71 -4.39 -24.55
C PRO A 202 -17.52 -4.44 -26.08
N GLY A 203 -18.51 -4.99 -26.76
CA GLY A 203 -18.65 -4.86 -28.22
C GLY A 203 -18.49 -3.41 -28.66
N ALA A 204 -17.81 -3.19 -29.78
CA ALA A 204 -18.03 -1.96 -30.52
C ALA A 204 -19.54 -1.82 -30.71
N PRO A 205 -20.13 -0.62 -30.49
CA PRO A 205 -21.52 -0.40 -30.86
C PRO A 205 -21.66 -0.88 -32.30
N THR A 206 -22.49 -1.88 -32.55
CA THR A 206 -22.78 -2.31 -33.91
C THR A 206 -23.20 -1.04 -34.63
N ALA A 207 -22.44 -0.66 -35.66
CA ALA A 207 -22.85 0.42 -36.53
C ALA A 207 -24.30 0.10 -36.94
N PRO A 208 -25.23 1.07 -36.83
CA PRO A 208 -26.56 0.86 -37.38
C PRO A 208 -26.37 0.34 -38.81
N PRO A 209 -27.22 -0.60 -39.28
CA PRO A 209 -27.14 -1.08 -40.65
C PRO A 209 -27.02 0.13 -41.57
N PRO A 210 -26.18 0.07 -42.63
CA PRO A 210 -26.01 1.20 -43.52
C PRO A 210 -27.40 1.67 -43.94
N PRO A 211 -27.68 2.99 -43.90
CA PRO A 211 -28.98 3.48 -44.33
C PRO A 211 -29.24 2.92 -45.74
N PRO A 212 -30.47 2.49 -46.06
CA PRO A 212 -30.84 2.14 -47.42
C PRO A 212 -30.34 3.24 -48.36
N PRO A 213 -29.94 2.92 -49.61
CA PRO A 213 -29.41 3.90 -50.55
C PRO A 213 -30.32 5.13 -50.52
N GLN A 214 -29.73 6.27 -50.16
CA GLN A 214 -30.43 7.53 -50.01
C GLN A 214 -31.20 7.78 -51.32
N PRO A 215 -32.54 7.92 -51.30
CA PRO A 215 -33.27 8.43 -52.44
C PRO A 215 -32.68 9.81 -52.73
N THR A 216 -32.20 10.01 -53.96
CA THR A 216 -31.82 11.33 -54.46
C THR A 216 -32.94 12.30 -54.12
N ASN A 217 -32.59 13.37 -53.41
CA ASN A 217 -33.51 14.39 -52.91
C ASN A 217 -34.59 14.72 -53.96
N PRO A 218 -35.88 14.47 -53.67
CA PRO A 218 -36.94 15.19 -54.34
C PRO A 218 -36.86 16.67 -53.93
N PRO A 219 -37.41 17.60 -54.72
CA PRO A 219 -37.49 19.00 -54.34
C PRO A 219 -38.26 19.13 -53.01
N PRO A 220 -38.06 20.21 -52.24
CA PRO A 220 -38.80 20.43 -51.00
C PRO A 220 -40.31 20.30 -51.28
N PRO A 221 -41.05 19.48 -50.52
CA PRO A 221 -42.49 19.41 -50.68
C PRO A 221 -43.06 20.78 -50.31
N GLN A 222 -43.58 21.48 -51.32
CA GLN A 222 -44.49 22.60 -51.10
C GLN A 222 -45.72 22.06 -50.35
N PRO A 223 -46.22 22.75 -49.32
CA PRO A 223 -47.38 22.28 -48.55
C PRO A 223 -48.64 22.25 -49.42
N PRO A 224 -49.40 21.14 -49.46
CA PRO A 224 -50.78 21.16 -49.90
C PRO A 224 -51.73 20.83 -48.74
N ALA A 225 -52.70 21.72 -48.57
CA ALA A 225 -54.06 21.51 -48.07
C ALA A 225 -54.26 20.63 -46.82
N GLY A 226 -54.42 21.31 -45.68
CA GLY A 226 -55.37 20.94 -44.64
C GLY A 226 -55.18 19.57 -44.02
N CYS A 227 -54.30 19.47 -43.03
CA CYS A 227 -54.46 18.43 -42.04
C CYS A 227 -55.87 18.60 -41.38
N ASN A 228 -56.57 17.50 -41.12
CA ASN A 228 -57.88 17.49 -40.47
C ASN A 228 -57.85 16.49 -39.32
N GLY A 229 -58.20 16.96 -38.11
CA GLY A 229 -58.21 16.15 -36.90
C GLY A 229 -56.97 16.33 -36.01
N THR A 230 -56.85 15.44 -35.01
CA THR A 230 -55.84 15.51 -33.96
C THR A 230 -54.59 14.72 -34.35
N PRO A 231 -53.37 15.32 -34.30
CA PRO A 231 -52.13 14.60 -34.57
C PRO A 231 -51.98 13.33 -33.73
N GLN A 232 -51.53 12.23 -34.35
CA GLN A 232 -51.37 10.92 -33.70
C GLN A 232 -49.91 10.46 -33.74
N PHE A 233 -49.35 10.11 -32.58
CA PHE A 233 -47.98 9.60 -32.44
C PHE A 233 -47.96 8.08 -32.49
N THR A 234 -47.07 7.51 -33.30
CA THR A 234 -46.87 6.05 -33.31
C THR A 234 -45.94 5.60 -32.19
N SER A 235 -44.87 6.35 -31.91
CA SER A 235 -43.92 6.05 -30.83
C SER A 235 -43.06 7.27 -30.49
N PHE A 236 -42.56 7.32 -29.25
CA PHE A 236 -41.48 8.21 -28.84
C PHE A 236 -40.69 7.50 -27.73
N ILE A 237 -39.46 7.11 -28.03
CA ILE A 237 -38.61 6.29 -27.16
C ILE A 237 -37.23 6.93 -26.99
N ALA A 238 -36.56 6.60 -25.89
CA ALA A 238 -35.20 7.02 -25.60
C ALA A 238 -34.35 5.80 -25.27
N ASN A 239 -33.19 5.66 -25.91
CA ASN A 239 -32.30 4.53 -25.70
C ASN A 239 -30.82 4.98 -25.64
N PRO A 240 -30.11 4.73 -24.52
CA PRO A 240 -30.62 4.24 -23.23
C PRO A 240 -31.51 5.26 -22.51
N LEU A 241 -32.56 4.79 -21.82
CA LEU A 241 -33.51 5.65 -21.07
C LEU A 241 -32.88 6.23 -19.79
N THR A 242 -31.92 5.51 -19.21
CA THR A 242 -31.16 5.94 -18.03
C THR A 242 -29.68 6.02 -18.38
N ILE A 243 -29.04 7.13 -18.06
CA ILE A 243 -27.66 7.44 -18.44
C ILE A 243 -26.89 8.04 -17.27
N SER A 244 -25.55 7.98 -17.28
CA SER A 244 -24.74 8.80 -16.37
C SER A 244 -24.67 10.26 -16.89
N PRO A 245 -24.34 11.26 -16.05
CA PRO A 245 -24.32 12.66 -16.48
C PRO A 245 -23.41 12.89 -17.68
N GLY A 246 -23.95 13.49 -18.75
CA GLY A 246 -23.21 13.79 -19.98
C GLY A 246 -23.03 12.62 -20.94
N GLN A 247 -23.59 11.44 -20.65
CA GLN A 247 -23.67 10.34 -21.63
C GLN A 247 -24.73 10.65 -22.70
N THR A 248 -24.67 9.93 -23.83
CA THR A 248 -25.63 10.13 -24.92
C THR A 248 -26.84 9.21 -24.75
N SER A 249 -28.04 9.77 -24.90
CA SER A 249 -29.28 9.03 -25.15
C SER A 249 -29.80 9.37 -26.55
N THR A 250 -30.31 8.39 -27.29
CA THR A 250 -30.92 8.64 -28.60
C THR A 250 -32.45 8.68 -28.44
N LEU A 251 -33.05 9.83 -28.71
CA LEU A 251 -34.50 9.99 -28.84
C LEU A 251 -34.91 9.51 -30.23
N SER A 252 -35.95 8.70 -30.35
CA SER A 252 -36.46 8.22 -31.63
C SER A 252 -37.98 8.22 -31.63
N TRP A 253 -38.58 8.72 -32.70
CA TRP A 253 -40.04 8.78 -32.86
C TRP A 253 -40.49 8.26 -34.22
N GLY A 254 -41.62 7.56 -34.20
CA GLY A 254 -42.26 7.02 -35.39
C GLY A 254 -42.97 8.09 -36.22
N LEU A 255 -43.63 7.65 -37.29
CA LEU A 255 -44.44 8.52 -38.13
C LEU A 255 -45.56 9.16 -37.29
N VAL A 256 -45.64 10.49 -37.33
CA VAL A 256 -46.72 11.30 -36.78
C VAL A 256 -47.76 11.51 -37.87
N GLN A 257 -48.96 10.98 -37.67
CA GLN A 257 -50.06 11.10 -38.64
C GLN A 257 -50.87 12.36 -38.35
N ASN A 258 -51.51 12.91 -39.40
CA ASN A 258 -52.37 14.09 -39.32
C ASN A 258 -51.68 15.33 -38.73
N ALA A 259 -50.40 15.57 -39.05
CA ALA A 259 -49.65 16.74 -38.60
C ALA A 259 -49.13 17.53 -39.81
N SER A 260 -49.27 18.86 -39.76
CA SER A 260 -48.66 19.80 -40.70
C SER A 260 -47.23 20.19 -40.29
N SER A 261 -46.89 20.08 -39.00
CA SER A 261 -45.54 20.35 -38.48
C SER A 261 -45.29 19.61 -37.17
N VAL A 262 -44.02 19.28 -36.91
CA VAL A 262 -43.58 18.60 -35.69
C VAL A 262 -42.37 19.34 -35.12
N PHE A 263 -42.35 19.52 -33.80
CA PHE A 263 -41.31 20.22 -33.07
C PHE A 263 -40.81 19.38 -31.90
N MET A 264 -39.52 19.47 -31.62
CA MET A 264 -38.90 18.94 -30.42
C MET A 264 -38.67 20.09 -29.44
N GLN A 265 -39.29 20.02 -28.27
CA GLN A 265 -39.04 20.93 -27.16
C GLN A 265 -38.13 20.27 -26.14
N SER A 266 -37.04 20.96 -25.82
CA SER A 266 -36.10 20.63 -24.74
C SER A 266 -35.93 21.86 -23.83
N PRO A 267 -35.22 21.74 -22.69
CA PRO A 267 -34.89 22.91 -21.86
C PRO A 267 -34.09 24.01 -22.57
N SER A 268 -33.38 23.67 -23.66
CA SER A 268 -32.58 24.63 -24.44
C SER A 268 -33.38 25.35 -25.53
N GLY A 269 -34.65 24.98 -25.75
CA GLY A 269 -35.52 25.61 -26.73
C GLY A 269 -36.36 24.61 -27.53
N THR A 270 -37.12 25.15 -28.48
CA THR A 270 -37.97 24.36 -29.38
C THR A 270 -37.41 24.44 -30.80
N GLN A 271 -37.28 23.30 -31.47
CA GLN A 271 -36.74 23.21 -32.83
C GLN A 271 -37.64 22.36 -33.73
N PRO A 272 -37.82 22.72 -35.02
CA PRO A 272 -38.59 21.91 -35.96
C PRO A 272 -37.87 20.60 -36.25
N VAL A 273 -38.63 19.51 -36.34
CA VAL A 273 -38.09 18.16 -36.62
C VAL A 273 -38.92 17.44 -37.68
N GLY A 274 -38.27 16.55 -38.43
CA GLY A 274 -38.95 15.66 -39.37
C GLY A 274 -39.72 14.55 -38.67
N THR A 275 -40.60 13.88 -39.42
CA THR A 275 -41.36 12.71 -38.94
C THR A 275 -41.39 11.61 -40.02
N PRO A 276 -40.97 10.37 -39.74
CA PRO A 276 -40.32 9.92 -38.50
C PRO A 276 -38.93 10.56 -38.32
N GLY A 277 -38.33 10.43 -37.12
CA GLY A 277 -37.02 11.05 -36.86
C GLY A 277 -36.30 10.51 -35.62
N SER A 278 -35.04 10.94 -35.48
CA SER A 278 -34.17 10.58 -34.36
C SER A 278 -33.26 11.76 -34.00
N LEU A 279 -32.96 11.93 -32.72
CA LEU A 279 -32.10 12.99 -32.19
C LEU A 279 -31.25 12.45 -31.04
N GLN A 280 -29.93 12.58 -31.16
CA GLN A 280 -29.02 12.32 -30.04
C GLN A 280 -29.03 13.51 -29.07
N VAL A 281 -29.14 13.19 -27.78
CA VAL A 281 -29.14 14.17 -26.70
C VAL A 281 -28.15 13.75 -25.61
N GLN A 282 -27.51 14.72 -24.96
CA GLN A 282 -26.56 14.49 -23.87
C GLN A 282 -26.95 15.29 -22.61
N PRO A 283 -28.09 14.98 -21.99
CA PRO A 283 -28.51 15.72 -20.80
C PRO A 283 -27.58 15.44 -19.62
N SER A 284 -27.22 16.48 -18.87
CA SER A 284 -26.46 16.38 -17.62
C SER A 284 -27.35 16.25 -16.38
N GLN A 285 -28.66 16.44 -16.54
CA GLN A 285 -29.69 16.28 -15.52
C GLN A 285 -30.86 15.48 -16.09
N THR A 286 -31.67 14.85 -15.24
CA THR A 286 -32.90 14.18 -15.68
C THR A 286 -33.75 15.17 -16.45
N THR A 287 -33.90 14.93 -17.77
CA THR A 287 -34.46 15.90 -18.71
C THR A 287 -35.65 15.30 -19.42
N THR A 288 -36.77 15.99 -19.37
CA THR A 288 -37.97 15.66 -20.13
C THR A 288 -37.94 16.39 -21.47
N TYR A 289 -38.09 15.63 -22.55
CA TYR A 289 -38.25 16.11 -23.91
C TYR A 289 -39.71 15.96 -24.32
N THR A 290 -40.25 16.98 -25.00
CA THR A 290 -41.63 16.99 -25.48
C THR A 290 -41.64 17.08 -26.99
N LEU A 291 -42.21 16.07 -27.65
CA LEU A 291 -42.48 16.09 -29.08
C LEU A 291 -43.88 16.68 -29.29
N ILE A 292 -43.98 17.80 -30.01
CA ILE A 292 -45.24 18.52 -30.25
C ILE A 292 -45.56 18.46 -31.73
N ALA A 293 -46.74 17.97 -32.07
CA ALA A 293 -47.23 17.95 -33.44
C ALA A 293 -48.41 18.91 -33.56
N TYR A 294 -48.44 19.69 -34.63
CA TYR A 294 -49.51 20.63 -34.93
C TYR A 294 -50.26 20.20 -36.17
N CYS A 295 -51.57 20.39 -36.12
CA CYS A 295 -52.43 20.45 -37.27
C CYS A 295 -53.28 21.73 -37.20
N ASN A 296 -52.94 22.73 -38.02
CA ASN A 296 -53.53 24.06 -37.92
C ASN A 296 -53.44 24.59 -36.46
N ASN A 297 -54.56 24.83 -35.80
CA ASN A 297 -54.64 25.30 -34.41
C ASN A 297 -54.74 24.17 -33.36
N VAL A 298 -54.75 22.90 -33.78
CA VAL A 298 -54.85 21.74 -32.89
C VAL A 298 -53.46 21.14 -32.70
N SER A 299 -53.05 20.88 -31.46
CA SER A 299 -51.78 20.25 -31.16
C SER A 299 -51.93 19.04 -30.24
N THR A 300 -51.06 18.06 -30.44
CA THR A 300 -50.87 16.91 -29.53
C THR A 300 -49.42 16.88 -29.13
N GLN A 301 -49.13 16.50 -27.89
CA GLN A 301 -47.77 16.36 -27.38
C GLN A 301 -47.54 14.98 -26.78
N LEU A 302 -46.30 14.50 -26.90
CA LEU A 302 -45.83 13.27 -26.27
C LEU A 302 -44.50 13.54 -25.58
N GLN A 303 -44.36 13.06 -24.35
CA GLN A 303 -43.18 13.33 -23.52
C GLN A 303 -42.36 12.08 -23.28
N ILE A 304 -41.04 12.26 -23.18
CA ILE A 304 -40.14 11.25 -22.66
C ILE A 304 -39.10 11.85 -21.74
N THR A 305 -38.81 11.17 -20.63
CA THR A 305 -37.83 11.61 -19.65
C THR A 305 -36.59 10.73 -19.73
N VAL A 306 -35.45 11.33 -20.09
CA VAL A 306 -34.14 10.68 -20.00
C VAL A 306 -33.65 10.84 -18.56
N ASN A 307 -33.53 9.73 -17.84
CA ASN A 307 -33.09 9.71 -16.45
C ASN A 307 -31.58 9.82 -16.39
N VAL A 308 -31.05 10.77 -15.62
CA VAL A 308 -29.62 10.90 -15.41
C VAL A 308 -29.27 10.42 -14.00
N GLN A 309 -28.49 9.35 -13.88
CA GLN A 309 -28.05 8.82 -12.58
C GLN A 309 -27.21 9.86 -11.84
N GLY A 310 -27.63 10.22 -10.63
CA GLY A 310 -27.04 11.34 -9.86
C GLY A 310 -27.45 12.74 -10.34
N GLY A 311 -28.27 12.85 -11.39
CA GLY A 311 -28.64 14.10 -12.06
C GLY A 311 -30.05 14.63 -11.75
N GLY A 312 -30.66 14.32 -10.60
CA GLY A 312 -31.93 14.98 -10.27
C GLY A 312 -32.60 14.56 -8.97
N GLY A 313 -32.62 15.49 -8.00
CA GLY A 313 -33.58 15.51 -6.89
C GLY A 313 -32.96 15.78 -5.52
N GLY A 314 -32.61 17.05 -5.22
CA GLY A 314 -32.37 17.49 -3.83
C GLY A 314 -30.92 17.61 -3.37
N CYS A 315 -30.02 18.18 -4.18
CA CYS A 315 -28.75 18.65 -3.61
C CYS A 315 -29.02 19.89 -2.73
N THR A 316 -28.35 19.98 -1.58
CA THR A 316 -28.38 21.15 -0.69
C THR A 316 -26.95 21.57 -0.36
N GLY A 317 -26.65 22.86 -0.44
CA GLY A 317 -25.33 23.42 -0.12
C GLY A 317 -24.46 23.74 -1.34
N THR A 318 -23.17 23.94 -1.10
CA THR A 318 -22.18 24.28 -2.14
C THR A 318 -21.51 23.01 -2.68
N PRO A 319 -21.32 22.87 -4.00
CA PRO A 319 -20.61 21.72 -4.57
C PRO A 319 -19.18 21.57 -4.03
N ILE A 320 -18.79 20.33 -3.70
CA ILE A 320 -17.49 20.00 -3.10
C ILE A 320 -16.71 19.08 -4.03
N PHE A 321 -15.50 19.49 -4.42
CA PHE A 321 -14.66 18.74 -5.36
C PHE A 321 -13.67 17.82 -4.64
N ASN A 322 -13.65 16.53 -4.99
CA ASN A 322 -12.63 15.58 -4.51
C ASN A 322 -11.39 15.53 -5.43
N GLY A 323 -10.86 16.71 -5.79
CA GLY A 323 -9.65 16.89 -6.60
C GLY A 323 -9.89 17.05 -8.11
N PHE A 324 -9.01 17.83 -8.73
CA PHE A 324 -8.92 18.02 -10.18
C PHE A 324 -7.46 18.32 -10.55
N PHE A 325 -6.84 17.47 -11.37
CA PHE A 325 -5.41 17.57 -11.70
C PHE A 325 -5.11 17.07 -13.11
N ALA A 326 -3.99 17.50 -13.68
CA ALA A 326 -3.47 17.00 -14.95
C ALA A 326 -2.28 16.05 -14.73
N ASN A 327 -2.23 14.94 -15.48
CA ASN A 327 -1.12 14.00 -15.45
C ASN A 327 -0.74 13.57 -16.89
N PRO A 328 0.46 13.93 -17.38
CA PRO A 328 1.47 14.80 -16.76
C PRO A 328 1.09 16.29 -16.77
N GLN A 329 1.40 17.04 -15.71
CA GLN A 329 1.04 18.46 -15.59
C GLN A 329 1.87 19.40 -16.50
N ASN A 330 3.07 18.99 -16.89
CA ASN A 330 3.95 19.72 -17.80
C ASN A 330 4.14 18.90 -19.08
N ILE A 331 3.93 19.52 -20.24
CA ILE A 331 4.07 18.87 -21.55
C ILE A 331 4.75 19.81 -22.55
N SER A 332 5.34 19.24 -23.60
CA SER A 332 5.71 20.02 -24.80
C SER A 332 4.46 20.36 -25.62
N ALA A 333 4.51 21.44 -26.40
CA ALA A 333 3.40 21.87 -27.25
C ALA A 333 2.86 20.73 -28.13
N GLY A 334 1.53 20.53 -28.09
CA GLY A 334 0.83 19.52 -28.89
C GLY A 334 0.94 18.08 -28.37
N LYS A 335 1.57 17.85 -27.20
CA LYS A 335 1.57 16.53 -26.56
C LYS A 335 0.30 16.33 -25.73
N GLN A 336 -0.01 15.06 -25.44
CA GLN A 336 -1.20 14.70 -24.67
C GLN A 336 -0.93 14.73 -23.16
N THR A 337 -1.94 15.16 -22.40
CA THR A 337 -2.05 14.98 -20.95
C THR A 337 -3.48 14.60 -20.58
N THR A 338 -3.65 13.92 -19.46
CA THR A 338 -4.97 13.51 -18.98
C THR A 338 -5.38 14.36 -17.79
N LEU A 339 -6.49 15.08 -17.91
CA LEU A 339 -7.19 15.71 -16.80
C LEU A 339 -7.96 14.64 -16.04
N ASN A 340 -7.85 14.61 -14.72
CA ASN A 340 -8.52 13.65 -13.85
C ASN A 340 -9.23 14.40 -12.73
N TRP A 341 -10.48 14.05 -12.44
CA TRP A 341 -11.23 14.63 -11.33
C TRP A 341 -12.01 13.57 -10.56
N GLY A 342 -12.08 13.79 -9.25
CA GLY A 342 -12.81 12.93 -8.32
C GLY A 342 -14.33 13.16 -8.33
N LEU A 343 -14.99 12.44 -7.43
CA LEU A 343 -16.42 12.64 -7.16
C LEU A 343 -16.66 14.08 -6.68
N VAL A 344 -17.67 14.74 -7.25
CA VAL A 344 -18.12 16.07 -6.88
C VAL A 344 -19.42 15.90 -6.10
N GLN A 345 -19.35 16.17 -4.80
CA GLN A 345 -20.48 16.02 -3.89
C GLN A 345 -21.34 17.29 -3.90
N ASN A 346 -22.60 17.16 -3.50
CA ASN A 346 -23.56 18.27 -3.45
C ASN A 346 -23.64 19.02 -4.78
N ALA A 347 -23.58 18.31 -5.90
CA ALA A 347 -23.72 18.86 -7.24
C ALA A 347 -24.87 18.15 -7.96
N SER A 348 -25.76 18.92 -8.56
CA SER A 348 -26.75 18.44 -9.53
C SER A 348 -26.19 18.38 -10.95
N SER A 349 -25.08 19.08 -11.24
CA SER A 349 -24.39 19.00 -12.54
C SER A 349 -22.92 19.41 -12.42
N VAL A 350 -22.08 18.85 -13.30
CA VAL A 350 -20.65 19.16 -13.40
C VAL A 350 -20.29 19.40 -14.85
N PHE A 351 -19.50 20.44 -15.10
CA PHE A 351 -19.07 20.88 -16.42
C PHE A 351 -17.56 21.05 -16.45
N LEU A 352 -16.92 20.61 -17.52
CA LEU A 352 -15.52 20.90 -17.82
C LEU A 352 -15.45 22.06 -18.81
N GLN A 353 -14.83 23.15 -18.39
CA GLN A 353 -14.57 24.33 -19.20
C GLN A 353 -13.19 24.20 -19.85
N LEU A 354 -13.21 24.02 -21.18
CA LEU A 354 -12.06 24.09 -22.07
C LEU A 354 -11.94 25.52 -22.62
N PRO A 355 -10.79 25.91 -23.21
CA PRO A 355 -10.59 27.28 -23.72
C PRO A 355 -11.68 27.79 -24.66
N ASN A 356 -12.26 26.90 -25.48
CA ASN A 356 -13.19 27.27 -26.54
C ASN A 356 -14.62 26.75 -26.33
N ARG A 357 -14.86 25.95 -25.28
CA ARG A 357 -16.18 25.32 -25.05
C ARG A 357 -16.33 24.83 -23.61
N THR A 358 -17.57 24.69 -23.18
CA THR A 358 -17.92 24.04 -21.93
C THR A 358 -18.72 22.78 -22.23
N GLU A 359 -18.39 21.68 -21.57
CA GLU A 359 -19.03 20.38 -21.78
C GLU A 359 -19.51 19.81 -20.45
N GLY A 360 -20.69 19.18 -20.44
CA GLY A 360 -21.14 18.40 -19.28
C GLY A 360 -20.28 17.15 -19.12
N VAL A 361 -19.86 16.85 -17.89
CA VAL A 361 -18.99 15.69 -17.61
C VAL A 361 -19.49 14.86 -16.44
N ALA A 362 -19.24 13.56 -16.50
CA ALA A 362 -19.49 12.65 -15.39
C ALA A 362 -18.59 12.97 -14.20
N SER A 363 -19.00 12.56 -13.00
CA SER A 363 -18.19 12.69 -11.79
C SER A 363 -18.24 11.40 -10.96
N PRO A 364 -17.08 10.78 -10.63
CA PRO A 364 -15.72 11.12 -11.07
C PRO A 364 -15.51 10.93 -12.58
N GLY A 365 -14.40 11.42 -13.13
CA GLY A 365 -14.10 11.29 -14.56
C GLY A 365 -12.69 11.70 -14.97
N SER A 366 -12.37 11.48 -16.24
CA SER A 366 -11.11 11.90 -16.85
C SER A 366 -11.30 12.38 -18.29
N ARG A 367 -10.36 13.20 -18.79
CA ARG A 367 -10.34 13.72 -20.16
C ARG A 367 -8.93 13.92 -20.66
N THR A 368 -8.60 13.31 -21.80
CA THR A 368 -7.34 13.59 -22.51
C THR A 368 -7.43 14.90 -23.30
N VAL A 369 -6.40 15.74 -23.18
CA VAL A 369 -6.27 17.04 -23.87
C VAL A 369 -4.86 17.21 -24.44
N THR A 370 -4.74 18.00 -25.51
CA THR A 370 -3.47 18.28 -26.21
C THR A 370 -3.25 19.79 -26.42
N PRO A 371 -3.02 20.58 -25.36
CA PRO A 371 -2.86 22.02 -25.52
C PRO A 371 -1.52 22.39 -26.18
N ASN A 372 -1.55 23.43 -27.03
CA ASN A 372 -0.36 23.98 -27.71
C ASN A 372 0.31 25.13 -26.95
N ALA A 373 -0.37 25.66 -25.93
CA ALA A 373 0.12 26.72 -25.04
C ALA A 373 -0.38 26.43 -23.61
N THR A 374 0.28 27.01 -22.59
CA THR A 374 -0.10 26.79 -21.19
C THR A 374 -1.57 27.12 -21.01
N THR A 375 -2.34 26.11 -20.59
CA THR A 375 -3.80 26.16 -20.61
C THR A 375 -4.34 25.78 -19.24
N THR A 376 -5.17 26.65 -18.67
CA THR A 376 -5.94 26.35 -17.46
C THR A 376 -7.30 25.79 -17.85
N TYR A 377 -7.64 24.65 -17.26
CA TYR A 377 -8.95 24.01 -17.36
C TYR A 377 -9.70 24.20 -16.05
N THR A 378 -11.02 24.35 -16.11
CA THR A 378 -11.85 24.59 -14.93
C THR A 378 -13.00 23.60 -14.90
N LEU A 379 -13.18 22.91 -13.78
CA LEU A 379 -14.35 22.11 -13.49
C LEU A 379 -15.34 22.99 -12.71
N VAL A 380 -16.56 23.15 -13.22
CA VAL A 380 -17.62 23.95 -12.62
C VAL A 380 -18.76 23.03 -12.25
N ALA A 381 -19.20 23.09 -11.00
CA ALA A 381 -20.32 22.31 -10.52
C ALA A 381 -21.42 23.22 -9.99
N TYR A 382 -22.67 22.78 -10.14
CA TYR A 382 -23.85 23.49 -9.70
C TYR A 382 -24.68 22.64 -8.77
N CYS A 383 -25.31 23.28 -7.80
CA CYS A 383 -26.43 22.76 -7.03
C CYS A 383 -27.56 23.78 -7.05
N GLY A 384 -28.54 23.58 -7.93
CA GLY A 384 -29.51 24.63 -8.27
C GLY A 384 -28.80 25.89 -8.76
N ASN A 385 -29.01 27.02 -8.08
CA ASN A 385 -28.35 28.30 -8.40
C ASN A 385 -26.96 28.46 -7.77
N THR A 386 -26.58 27.59 -6.82
CA THR A 386 -25.29 27.67 -6.14
C THR A 386 -24.21 27.04 -7.01
N LYS A 387 -23.12 27.76 -7.27
CA LYS A 387 -21.99 27.27 -8.08
C LYS A 387 -20.70 27.20 -7.28
N ALA A 388 -19.85 26.24 -7.61
CA ALA A 388 -18.45 26.20 -7.18
C ALA A 388 -17.58 25.73 -8.35
N SER A 389 -16.28 26.04 -8.30
CA SER A 389 -15.34 25.65 -9.34
C SER A 389 -13.96 25.31 -8.78
N ILE A 390 -13.25 24.43 -9.47
CA ILE A 390 -11.84 24.09 -9.23
C ILE A 390 -11.10 24.10 -10.57
N SER A 391 -9.83 24.49 -10.59
CA SER A 391 -9.04 24.56 -11.84
C SER A 391 -7.74 23.77 -11.73
N THR A 392 -7.25 23.30 -12.88
CA THR A 392 -5.91 22.74 -13.04
C THR A 392 -5.23 23.37 -14.27
N THR A 393 -3.94 23.64 -14.17
CA THR A 393 -3.17 24.22 -15.28
C THR A 393 -2.25 23.18 -15.88
N VAL A 394 -2.38 22.97 -17.20
CA VAL A 394 -1.41 22.24 -18.00
C VAL A 394 -0.38 23.23 -18.49
N ASN A 395 0.85 23.09 -18.01
CA ASN A 395 1.96 23.92 -18.43
C ASN A 395 2.50 23.40 -19.75
N VAL A 396 2.43 24.24 -20.78
CA VAL A 396 2.98 23.93 -22.10
C VAL A 396 4.19 24.82 -22.30
N GLN A 397 5.39 24.26 -22.06
CA GLN A 397 6.62 25.00 -22.28
C GLN A 397 7.03 24.96 -23.76
N GLY A 398 7.25 26.14 -24.33
CA GLY A 398 8.23 26.32 -25.40
C GLY A 398 9.63 26.03 -24.85
N GLY A 399 10.49 25.38 -25.64
CA GLY A 399 11.73 24.72 -25.20
C GLY A 399 12.47 25.42 -24.06
N CYS A 400 12.79 24.65 -23.01
CA CYS A 400 13.56 25.14 -21.87
C CYS A 400 14.96 25.62 -22.33
N SER A 401 15.57 26.60 -21.63
CA SER A 401 16.93 27.06 -21.92
C SER A 401 17.71 27.36 -20.63
N GLY A 402 18.94 26.85 -20.53
CA GLY A 402 19.78 26.99 -19.33
C GLY A 402 19.69 25.80 -18.35
N THR A 403 20.27 25.97 -17.16
CA THR A 403 20.37 24.88 -16.16
C THR A 403 19.11 24.75 -15.30
N PRO A 404 18.63 23.53 -15.04
CA PRO A 404 17.54 23.28 -14.10
C PRO A 404 17.86 23.71 -12.66
N LYS A 405 16.87 24.21 -11.93
CA LYS A 405 17.02 24.68 -10.54
C LYS A 405 16.06 23.97 -9.59
N PHE A 406 16.57 23.49 -8.46
CA PHE A 406 15.80 22.76 -7.45
C PHE A 406 15.40 23.66 -6.28
N ASN A 407 14.15 23.53 -5.82
CA ASN A 407 13.71 24.08 -4.53
C ASN A 407 13.72 23.00 -3.43
N GLY A 408 14.89 22.39 -3.21
CA GLY A 408 15.13 21.40 -2.16
C GLY A 408 14.79 19.95 -2.54
N PHE A 409 15.55 19.02 -1.93
CA PHE A 409 15.31 17.58 -1.95
C PHE A 409 15.81 17.01 -0.63
N THR A 410 14.90 16.46 0.15
CA THR A 410 15.16 16.07 1.55
C THR A 410 14.57 14.70 1.83
N ALA A 411 15.14 14.00 2.82
CA ALA A 411 14.58 12.78 3.37
C ALA A 411 14.06 13.08 4.78
N ASN A 412 12.81 12.71 5.07
CA ASN A 412 12.20 12.90 6.37
C ASN A 412 11.44 11.64 6.84
N PRO A 413 11.89 10.94 7.89
CA PRO A 413 13.13 11.20 8.64
C PRO A 413 14.38 10.83 7.81
N SER A 414 15.47 11.60 7.94
CA SER A 414 16.74 11.33 7.24
C SER A 414 17.51 10.13 7.81
N THR A 415 17.07 9.62 8.96
CA THR A 415 17.60 8.42 9.61
C THR A 415 16.44 7.54 10.07
N ILE A 416 16.47 6.26 9.71
CA ILE A 416 15.43 5.27 10.01
C ILE A 416 16.06 4.03 10.64
N GLN A 417 15.28 3.25 11.40
CA GLN A 417 15.69 1.90 11.78
C GLN A 417 15.43 0.93 10.62
N LYS A 418 16.12 -0.21 10.58
CA LYS A 418 15.83 -1.26 9.59
C LYS A 418 14.33 -1.66 9.66
N GLY A 419 13.64 -1.63 8.51
CA GLY A 419 12.20 -1.92 8.42
C GLY A 419 11.28 -0.70 8.59
N GLN A 420 11.81 0.46 8.95
CA GLN A 420 11.09 1.73 8.91
C GLN A 420 11.14 2.35 7.50
N SER A 421 10.33 3.38 7.28
CA SER A 421 10.29 4.11 6.01
C SER A 421 10.68 5.57 6.19
N SER A 422 11.22 6.18 5.13
CA SER A 422 11.52 7.60 5.03
C SER A 422 10.75 8.19 3.86
N THR A 423 10.25 9.42 4.00
CA THR A 423 9.64 10.14 2.88
C THR A 423 10.66 11.06 2.25
N LEU A 424 10.96 10.83 0.97
CA LEU A 424 11.71 11.78 0.17
C LEU A 424 10.76 12.89 -0.27
N ASN A 425 11.14 14.15 -0.08
CA ASN A 425 10.35 15.32 -0.42
C ASN A 425 11.18 16.28 -1.28
N TRP A 426 10.65 16.74 -2.41
CA TRP A 426 11.29 17.76 -3.24
C TRP A 426 10.31 18.87 -3.62
N GLY A 427 10.83 20.10 -3.66
CA GLY A 427 10.07 21.26 -4.07
C GLY A 427 9.94 21.37 -5.59
N ILE A 428 9.42 22.52 -6.02
CA ILE A 428 9.29 22.86 -7.44
C ILE A 428 10.68 22.83 -8.09
N VAL A 429 10.79 22.17 -9.25
CA VAL A 429 11.96 22.26 -10.11
C VAL A 429 11.62 23.21 -11.25
N THR A 430 12.41 24.27 -11.41
CA THR A 430 12.22 25.27 -12.46
C THR A 430 13.25 25.07 -13.56
N ASN A 431 12.91 25.51 -14.78
CA ASN A 431 13.77 25.41 -15.96
C ASN A 431 14.17 23.97 -16.33
N ALA A 432 13.23 23.03 -16.22
CA ALA A 432 13.44 21.62 -16.57
C ALA A 432 12.32 21.14 -17.51
N SER A 433 12.69 20.40 -18.54
CA SER A 433 11.77 19.66 -19.43
C SER A 433 11.38 18.29 -18.87
N SER A 434 12.22 17.69 -18.02
CA SER A 434 11.91 16.44 -17.30
C SER A 434 12.67 16.35 -15.98
N VAL A 435 12.11 15.60 -15.04
CA VAL A 435 12.73 15.30 -13.75
C VAL A 435 12.63 13.80 -13.49
N ILE A 436 13.75 13.20 -13.10
CA ILE A 436 13.93 11.77 -12.85
C ILE A 436 14.40 11.60 -11.41
N LEU A 437 13.75 10.70 -10.68
CA LEU A 437 14.28 10.16 -9.43
C LEU A 437 15.07 8.88 -9.74
N GLN A 438 16.36 8.92 -9.44
CA GLN A 438 17.24 7.76 -9.50
C GLN A 438 17.27 7.07 -8.14
N THR A 439 16.87 5.80 -8.13
CA THR A 439 16.90 4.89 -6.99
C THR A 439 17.85 3.73 -7.27
N PRO A 440 18.27 2.95 -6.25
CA PRO A 440 19.06 1.74 -6.48
C PRO A 440 18.36 0.70 -7.39
N ASN A 441 17.03 0.76 -7.47
CA ASN A 441 16.21 -0.17 -8.24
C ASN A 441 15.87 0.34 -9.65
N GLY A 442 16.37 1.53 -10.02
CA GLY A 442 16.14 2.13 -11.34
C GLY A 442 15.73 3.60 -11.30
N ASN A 443 15.53 4.14 -12.49
CA ASN A 443 15.18 5.54 -12.72
C ASN A 443 13.69 5.67 -13.04
N SER A 444 13.01 6.64 -12.44
CA SER A 444 11.59 6.92 -12.72
C SER A 444 11.36 8.40 -12.94
N GLY A 445 10.55 8.75 -13.94
CA GLY A 445 10.08 10.12 -14.13
C GLY A 445 9.18 10.53 -12.96
N VAL A 446 9.35 11.75 -12.45
CA VAL A 446 8.61 12.25 -11.28
C VAL A 446 8.05 13.65 -11.53
N ALA A 447 6.86 13.92 -10.97
CA ALA A 447 6.27 15.26 -10.96
C ALA A 447 6.98 16.18 -9.95
N THR A 448 6.88 17.50 -10.14
CA THR A 448 7.45 18.49 -9.20
C THR A 448 6.44 19.59 -8.89
N PRO A 449 6.25 19.98 -7.62
CA PRO A 449 6.84 19.37 -6.42
C PRO A 449 6.28 17.96 -6.18
N GLY A 450 6.93 17.16 -5.34
CA GLY A 450 6.52 15.78 -5.11
C GLY A 450 7.14 15.14 -3.87
N ASN A 451 6.61 13.97 -3.52
CA ASN A 451 7.15 13.14 -2.47
C ASN A 451 7.01 11.65 -2.84
N ILE A 452 7.85 10.81 -2.25
CA ILE A 452 7.74 9.35 -2.34
C ILE A 452 8.24 8.70 -1.06
N VAL A 453 7.52 7.67 -0.61
CA VAL A 453 7.93 6.86 0.55
C VAL A 453 8.92 5.79 0.09
N VAL A 454 10.04 5.68 0.79
CA VAL A 454 11.08 4.69 0.53
C VAL A 454 11.42 3.93 1.81
N SER A 455 11.68 2.63 1.69
CA SER A 455 12.07 1.77 2.82
C SER A 455 13.38 1.04 2.52
N PRO A 456 14.52 1.75 2.46
CA PRO A 456 15.79 1.13 2.14
C PRO A 456 16.25 0.18 3.26
N ASN A 457 16.87 -0.93 2.88
CA ASN A 457 17.40 -1.94 3.81
C ASN A 457 18.79 -1.62 4.37
N GLY A 458 19.45 -0.60 3.83
CA GLY A 458 20.73 -0.07 4.26
C GLY A 458 20.84 1.41 3.91
N THR A 459 21.83 2.12 4.45
CA THR A 459 22.02 3.54 4.16
C THR A 459 22.08 3.77 2.65
N THR A 460 21.10 4.51 2.13
CA THR A 460 20.86 4.66 0.69
C THR A 460 20.79 6.13 0.31
N THR A 461 21.50 6.49 -0.76
CA THR A 461 21.47 7.83 -1.34
C THR A 461 20.61 7.84 -2.60
N TYR A 462 19.63 8.73 -2.63
CA TYR A 462 18.74 8.98 -3.75
C TYR A 462 19.19 10.23 -4.50
N THR A 463 19.01 10.25 -5.82
CA THR A 463 19.41 11.38 -6.66
C THR A 463 18.22 11.85 -7.49
N LEU A 464 17.87 13.12 -7.37
CA LEU A 464 16.90 13.79 -8.23
C LEU A 464 17.64 14.49 -9.36
N ILE A 465 17.36 14.12 -10.61
CA ILE A 465 18.00 14.64 -11.81
C ILE A 465 16.97 15.42 -12.61
N ALA A 466 17.23 16.69 -12.87
CA ALA A 466 16.42 17.51 -13.75
C ALA A 466 17.16 17.75 -15.05
N TYR A 467 16.44 17.68 -16.18
CA TYR A 467 16.99 17.87 -17.51
C TYR A 467 16.36 19.09 -18.17
N CYS A 468 17.18 19.81 -18.93
CA CYS A 468 16.72 20.77 -19.91
C CYS A 468 17.55 20.63 -21.18
N ASN A 469 16.93 20.13 -22.27
CA ASN A 469 17.61 19.78 -23.51
C ASN A 469 18.90 18.96 -23.24
N ASN A 470 20.06 19.49 -23.60
CA ASN A 470 21.38 18.84 -23.41
C ASN A 470 22.02 19.11 -22.04
N THR A 471 21.37 19.85 -21.15
CA THR A 471 21.88 20.18 -19.81
C THR A 471 21.11 19.45 -18.73
N SER A 472 21.78 19.14 -17.62
CA SER A 472 21.13 18.54 -16.46
C SER A 472 21.69 19.11 -15.17
N SER A 473 20.92 19.00 -14.09
CA SER A 473 21.36 19.31 -12.74
C SER A 473 20.88 18.20 -11.81
N LYS A 474 21.59 17.98 -10.71
CA LYS A 474 21.31 16.88 -9.78
C LYS A 474 21.28 17.38 -8.34
N LEU A 475 20.42 16.79 -7.53
CA LEU A 475 20.37 16.99 -6.09
C LEU A 475 20.23 15.64 -5.39
N THR A 476 20.84 15.45 -4.22
CA THR A 476 20.83 14.17 -3.51
C THR A 476 20.17 14.27 -2.14
N ALA A 477 19.56 13.17 -1.70
CA ALA A 477 19.04 12.98 -0.36
C ALA A 477 19.44 11.59 0.14
N THR A 478 20.01 11.51 1.34
CA THR A 478 20.46 10.25 1.93
C THR A 478 19.53 9.84 3.08
N VAL A 479 19.04 8.61 3.01
CA VAL A 479 18.33 7.94 4.10
C VAL A 479 19.33 7.03 4.81
N LYS A 480 19.75 7.40 6.02
CA LYS A 480 20.60 6.55 6.86
C LYS A 480 19.75 5.46 7.49
N VAL A 481 20.19 4.22 7.38
CA VAL A 481 19.54 3.10 8.06
C VAL A 481 20.40 2.72 9.26
N ASN A 482 19.94 3.10 10.44
CA ASN A 482 20.49 2.63 11.68
C ASN A 482 20.06 1.16 11.83
N THR A 483 21.03 0.26 11.77
CA THR A 483 20.83 -1.04 12.41
C THR A 483 20.96 -0.81 13.91
N PRO A 484 20.02 -1.30 14.74
CA PRO A 484 20.28 -1.47 16.15
C PRO A 484 21.63 -2.18 16.27
N ALA A 485 22.51 -1.70 17.16
CA ALA A 485 23.63 -2.53 17.59
C ALA A 485 23.03 -3.89 17.96
N PRO A 486 23.65 -5.03 17.56
CA PRO A 486 23.11 -6.34 17.90
C PRO A 486 22.79 -6.33 19.39
N THR A 487 21.50 -6.50 19.71
CA THR A 487 21.07 -6.62 21.10
C THR A 487 21.96 -7.71 21.69
N PRO A 488 22.64 -7.49 22.85
CA PRO A 488 23.49 -8.51 23.42
C PRO A 488 22.66 -9.79 23.51
N THR A 489 23.03 -10.79 22.71
CA THR A 489 22.47 -12.13 22.81
C THR A 489 22.57 -12.50 24.28
N PRO A 490 21.47 -12.90 24.95
CA PRO A 490 21.55 -13.35 26.33
C PRO A 490 22.66 -14.39 26.40
N THR A 491 23.63 -14.15 27.28
CA THR A 491 24.75 -15.05 27.51
C THR A 491 24.20 -16.47 27.62
N PRO A 492 24.73 -17.45 26.88
CA PRO A 492 24.29 -18.84 27.03
C PRO A 492 24.28 -19.18 28.51
N ALA A 493 23.14 -19.66 29.03
CA ALA A 493 23.04 -20.07 30.41
C ALA A 493 24.21 -21.03 30.70
N GLN A 494 25.15 -20.62 31.55
CA GLN A 494 26.25 -21.50 31.91
C GLN A 494 25.64 -22.79 32.46
N GLN A 495 26.09 -23.96 31.98
CA GLN A 495 25.54 -25.23 32.45
C GLN A 495 26.03 -25.54 33.88
N THR A 496 25.15 -26.15 34.68
CA THR A 496 25.49 -26.70 36.00
C THR A 496 26.64 -27.69 35.87
N ARG A 497 27.72 -27.47 36.61
CA ARG A 497 28.92 -28.32 36.57
C ARG A 497 29.76 -28.22 37.84
N ILE A 498 30.46 -29.31 38.16
CA ILE A 498 31.58 -29.30 39.12
C ILE A 498 32.89 -29.09 38.34
N GLN A 499 33.55 -27.96 38.57
CA GLN A 499 34.80 -27.62 37.90
C GLN A 499 35.98 -28.39 38.47
N ASN A 500 36.07 -28.42 39.81
CA ASN A 500 37.19 -29.06 40.49
C ASN A 500 36.77 -29.66 41.82
N VAL A 501 37.44 -30.73 42.21
CA VAL A 501 37.36 -31.32 43.54
C VAL A 501 38.80 -31.51 43.99
N SER A 502 39.21 -30.81 45.03
CA SER A 502 40.50 -31.04 45.68
C SER A 502 40.29 -31.68 47.03
N VAL A 503 41.12 -32.67 47.33
CA VAL A 503 41.05 -33.45 48.57
C VAL A 503 42.37 -33.31 49.29
N GLU A 504 42.30 -32.94 50.56
CA GLU A 504 43.44 -32.90 51.47
C GLU A 504 43.17 -33.89 52.61
N ARG A 505 44.12 -34.79 52.86
CA ARG A 505 44.04 -35.67 54.03
C ARG A 505 44.47 -34.88 55.27
N LEU A 506 43.55 -34.73 56.22
CA LEU A 506 43.84 -34.02 57.48
C LEU A 506 44.55 -34.94 58.46
N GLU A 507 43.96 -36.11 58.71
CA GLU A 507 44.47 -37.14 59.64
C GLU A 507 44.08 -38.54 59.12
N ARG A 508 44.41 -39.60 59.86
CA ARG A 508 43.94 -40.95 59.50
C ARG A 508 42.41 -41.00 59.55
N GLY A 509 41.79 -41.30 58.41
CA GLY A 509 40.34 -41.44 58.30
C GLY A 509 39.56 -40.11 58.25
N LYS A 510 40.23 -38.97 58.02
CA LYS A 510 39.58 -37.66 57.87
C LYS A 510 40.13 -36.90 56.66
N TRP A 511 39.24 -36.34 55.85
CA TRP A 511 39.57 -35.60 54.63
C TRP A 511 38.84 -34.26 54.60
N ARG A 512 39.51 -33.25 54.08
CA ARG A 512 38.90 -31.98 53.66
C ARG A 512 38.70 -32.00 52.16
N VAL A 513 37.47 -31.80 51.72
CA VAL A 513 37.05 -31.80 50.32
C VAL A 513 36.65 -30.38 49.94
N THR A 514 37.34 -29.78 48.98
CA THR A 514 37.00 -28.47 48.43
C THR A 514 36.43 -28.65 47.04
N VAL A 515 35.16 -28.29 46.87
CA VAL A 515 34.42 -28.45 45.61
C VAL A 515 34.22 -27.08 44.97
N GLN A 516 34.82 -26.88 43.80
CA GLN A 516 34.60 -25.72 42.95
C GLN A 516 33.47 -26.02 41.96
N TYR A 517 32.41 -25.23 41.97
CA TYR A 517 31.21 -25.52 41.19
C TYR A 517 30.60 -24.26 40.56
N PHE A 518 29.77 -24.49 39.54
CA PHE A 518 28.82 -23.52 39.00
C PHE A 518 27.44 -24.19 38.94
N TRP A 519 26.40 -23.50 39.42
CA TRP A 519 25.01 -23.97 39.36
C TRP A 519 24.11 -22.87 38.80
N ASN A 520 23.35 -23.20 37.75
CA ASN A 520 22.50 -22.27 37.01
C ASN A 520 21.14 -21.99 37.69
N GLY A 521 20.81 -22.67 38.78
CA GLY A 521 19.53 -22.54 39.47
C GLY A 521 18.48 -23.60 39.11
N GLU A 522 18.81 -24.52 38.20
CA GLU A 522 17.95 -25.65 37.82
C GLU A 522 17.70 -26.58 39.00
N SER A 523 16.46 -27.05 39.16
CA SER A 523 16.04 -27.94 40.26
C SER A 523 16.24 -27.40 41.69
N ARG A 524 16.01 -26.11 41.92
CA ARG A 524 16.12 -25.43 43.24
C ARG A 524 15.14 -26.02 44.30
N PRO A 525 15.57 -26.21 45.57
CA PRO A 525 16.93 -26.02 46.11
C PRO A 525 17.91 -27.13 45.70
N ALA A 526 19.19 -26.80 45.64
CA ALA A 526 20.26 -27.75 45.36
C ALA A 526 21.34 -27.69 46.46
N ARG A 527 22.05 -28.79 46.64
CA ARG A 527 23.14 -28.95 47.60
C ARG A 527 24.32 -29.69 46.97
N ILE A 528 25.51 -29.55 47.54
CA ILE A 528 26.66 -30.39 47.21
C ILE A 528 26.77 -31.51 48.21
N GLU A 529 26.88 -32.74 47.72
CA GLU A 529 27.13 -33.92 48.53
C GLU A 529 28.49 -34.53 48.19
N SER A 530 29.31 -34.80 49.21
CA SER A 530 30.57 -35.51 49.03
C SER A 530 30.59 -36.81 49.84
N VAL A 531 31.09 -37.88 49.24
CA VAL A 531 31.25 -39.19 49.88
C VAL A 531 32.52 -39.88 49.40
N GLY A 532 33.23 -40.53 50.32
CA GLY A 532 34.37 -41.36 50.03
C GLY A 532 33.95 -42.82 49.83
N SER A 533 34.52 -43.48 48.82
CA SER A 533 34.24 -44.87 48.49
C SER A 533 35.52 -45.72 48.44
N GLY A 534 35.38 -47.01 48.75
CA GLY A 534 36.45 -48.00 48.65
C GLY A 534 36.58 -48.62 47.25
N ASP A 535 37.46 -49.62 47.10
CA ASP A 535 37.73 -50.30 45.82
C ASP A 535 36.49 -50.96 45.19
N ASN A 536 35.47 -51.26 45.99
CA ASN A 536 34.19 -51.84 45.56
C ASN A 536 33.10 -50.79 45.32
N ASN A 537 33.45 -49.50 45.26
CA ASN A 537 32.53 -48.36 45.17
C ASN A 537 31.52 -48.25 46.33
N LEU A 538 31.65 -49.02 47.41
CA LEU A 538 30.82 -48.85 48.59
C LEU A 538 31.29 -47.65 49.41
N PRO A 539 30.37 -46.89 50.02
CA PRO A 539 30.72 -45.74 50.84
C PRO A 539 31.53 -46.18 52.07
N THR A 540 32.69 -45.56 52.27
CA THR A 540 33.59 -45.80 53.41
C THR A 540 33.67 -44.60 54.35
N THR A 541 32.99 -43.50 54.01
CA THR A 541 32.84 -42.30 54.85
C THR A 541 31.37 -41.97 55.06
N GLN A 542 31.07 -41.05 55.98
CA GLN A 542 29.78 -40.36 55.96
C GLN A 542 29.63 -39.53 54.67
N THR A 543 28.39 -39.21 54.31
CA THR A 543 28.09 -38.20 53.28
C THR A 543 28.06 -36.82 53.93
N ALA A 544 28.89 -35.90 53.46
CA ALA A 544 28.78 -34.48 53.84
C ALA A 544 27.88 -33.75 52.85
N SER A 545 27.00 -32.88 53.34
CA SER A 545 26.04 -32.15 52.51
C SER A 545 26.06 -30.65 52.84
N THR A 546 25.96 -29.79 51.84
CA THR A 546 25.95 -28.33 52.03
C THR A 546 25.09 -27.66 50.97
N ASP A 547 24.12 -26.85 51.40
CA ASP A 547 23.25 -26.09 50.50
C ASP A 547 24.02 -25.08 49.66
N ILE A 548 23.61 -24.91 48.41
CA ILE A 548 24.26 -23.99 47.47
C ILE A 548 23.26 -22.98 46.89
N ILE A 549 23.79 -21.85 46.44
CA ILE A 549 23.01 -20.78 45.80
C ILE A 549 23.48 -20.58 44.35
N ALA A 550 22.52 -20.32 43.47
CA ALA A 550 22.76 -20.17 42.03
C ALA A 550 23.62 -18.93 41.72
N GLY A 551 24.36 -18.97 40.62
CA GLY A 551 25.17 -17.84 40.12
C GLY A 551 26.64 -18.21 39.91
N PHE A 552 27.54 -17.25 40.17
CA PHE A 552 28.99 -17.35 39.91
C PHE A 552 29.66 -18.63 40.44
N VAL A 553 30.87 -18.90 39.93
CA VAL A 553 31.72 -19.99 40.43
C VAL A 553 31.98 -19.81 41.92
N LYS A 554 31.66 -20.83 42.72
CA LYS A 554 31.78 -20.83 44.17
C LYS A 554 32.58 -22.04 44.63
N PHE A 555 32.94 -22.02 45.91
CA PHE A 555 33.59 -23.12 46.59
C PHE A 555 32.75 -23.56 47.79
N VAL A 556 32.64 -24.86 48.00
CA VAL A 556 32.19 -25.45 49.27
C VAL A 556 33.34 -26.26 49.83
N VAL A 557 33.56 -26.16 51.15
CA VAL A 557 34.52 -26.98 51.88
C VAL A 557 33.75 -27.90 52.81
N GLN A 558 33.94 -29.21 52.65
CA GLN A 558 33.31 -30.25 53.45
C GLN A 558 34.38 -31.11 54.13
N ASN A 559 34.07 -31.63 55.31
CA ASN A 559 34.92 -32.60 56.00
C ASN A 559 34.26 -33.98 55.95
N LEU A 560 35.00 -34.97 55.49
CA LEU A 560 34.59 -36.37 55.50
C LEU A 560 35.35 -37.12 56.60
N GLN A 561 34.67 -38.05 57.25
CA GLN A 561 35.27 -38.95 58.23
C GLN A 561 34.86 -40.39 57.91
N ALA A 562 35.80 -41.31 58.10
CA ALA A 562 35.59 -42.73 57.84
C ALA A 562 34.58 -43.32 58.83
N THR A 563 33.67 -44.15 58.32
CA THR A 563 32.62 -44.82 59.10
C THR A 563 32.99 -46.24 59.52
N GLY A 564 34.20 -46.71 59.17
CA GLY A 564 34.74 -48.02 59.53
C GLY A 564 36.21 -48.19 59.13
N ASN A 565 36.70 -49.44 59.13
CA ASN A 565 38.09 -49.78 58.82
C ASN A 565 38.38 -49.90 57.31
N GLY A 566 37.39 -49.65 56.44
CA GLY A 566 37.54 -49.72 54.99
C GLY A 566 38.47 -48.64 54.46
N ARG A 567 39.34 -49.00 53.51
CA ARG A 567 40.22 -48.05 52.82
C ARG A 567 39.37 -47.19 51.88
N THR A 568 39.42 -45.87 52.04
CA THR A 568 38.82 -44.92 51.10
C THR A 568 39.81 -44.71 49.94
N VAL A 569 39.34 -44.88 48.71
CA VAL A 569 40.16 -44.86 47.50
C VAL A 569 39.73 -43.74 46.57
N ASN A 570 38.44 -43.40 46.54
CA ASN A 570 37.90 -42.31 45.76
C ASN A 570 37.05 -41.39 46.63
N ILE A 571 36.93 -40.13 46.22
CA ILE A 571 35.97 -39.16 46.76
C ILE A 571 35.16 -38.62 45.60
N THR A 572 33.84 -38.77 45.69
CA THR A 572 32.87 -38.24 44.73
C THR A 572 32.16 -37.05 45.34
N ALA A 573 32.11 -35.95 44.61
CA ALA A 573 31.25 -34.81 44.93
C ALA A 573 30.18 -34.65 43.85
N CYS A 574 28.93 -34.41 44.24
CA CYS A 574 27.78 -34.25 43.35
C CYS A 574 26.98 -32.99 43.70
N ILE A 575 26.47 -32.29 42.69
CA ILE A 575 25.40 -31.32 42.84
C ILE A 575 24.09 -32.09 42.77
N VAL A 576 23.32 -32.07 43.86
CA VAL A 576 22.07 -32.80 44.00
C VAL A 576 20.92 -31.79 44.06
N GLY A 577 20.00 -31.88 43.11
CA GLY A 577 18.81 -31.03 43.02
C GLY A 577 17.60 -31.58 43.78
N ARG A 578 16.44 -30.96 43.59
CA ARG A 578 15.16 -31.44 44.14
C ARG A 578 14.89 -32.91 43.77
N GLY A 579 14.43 -33.70 44.73
CA GLY A 579 14.12 -35.12 44.53
C GLY A 579 15.35 -36.01 44.40
N ASP A 580 16.48 -35.59 44.97
CA ASP A 580 17.77 -36.30 44.98
C ASP A 580 18.32 -36.64 43.59
N THR A 581 17.97 -35.81 42.60
CA THR A 581 18.49 -35.93 41.24
C THR A 581 19.90 -35.38 41.17
N GLU A 582 20.86 -36.20 40.76
CA GLU A 582 22.23 -35.78 40.49
C GLU A 582 22.28 -34.92 39.21
N LEU A 583 22.69 -33.66 39.34
CA LEU A 583 22.79 -32.71 38.23
C LEU A 583 24.20 -32.70 37.61
N ALA A 584 25.24 -32.89 38.42
CA ALA A 584 26.62 -33.01 37.98
C ALA A 584 27.47 -33.65 39.09
N CYS A 585 28.33 -34.62 38.75
CA CYS A 585 29.22 -35.28 39.68
C CYS A 585 30.67 -35.27 39.19
N LYS A 586 31.62 -35.30 40.13
CA LYS A 586 33.04 -35.46 39.84
C LYS A 586 33.70 -36.32 40.92
N THR A 587 34.43 -37.33 40.49
CA THR A 587 35.18 -38.25 41.35
C THR A 587 36.67 -38.01 41.20
N VAL A 588 37.39 -37.98 42.32
CA VAL A 588 38.85 -37.87 42.38
C VAL A 588 39.44 -38.91 43.32
N PRO A 589 40.70 -39.36 43.11
CA PRO A 589 41.36 -40.26 44.04
C PRO A 589 41.51 -39.64 45.43
N ALA A 590 41.33 -40.45 46.48
CA ALA A 590 41.61 -40.07 47.85
C ALA A 590 43.13 -40.15 48.14
N PRO A 591 43.76 -39.10 48.68
CA PRO A 591 45.19 -39.09 49.02
C PRO A 591 45.54 -39.88 50.29
#